data_AF-A0A9E4P3J9-F1
#
_entry.id   AF-A0A9E4P3J9-F1
#
_cell.length_a   1.000
_cell.length_b   1.000
_cell.length_c   1.000
_cell.angle_alpha   90.00
_cell.angle_beta   90.00
_cell.angle_gamma   90.00
#
_symmetry.space_group_name_H-M   'P 1'
#
loop_
_entity.id
_entity.type
_entity.pdbx_description
1 polymer ?
#
loop_
_entity_poly.entity_id
_entity_poly.type
_entity_poly.pdbx_seq_one_letter_code
_entity_poly.pdbx_strand_id
1 'polypeptide(L)' 'MIEWESLDRDEQIKLREEFGHHLDTLPPTCSLDMKIARFKDWLREKGISIVLEEG' A
#
# COMPACT_ATOMS: atom_id res chain seq x y z
N MET A 1 -9.28 11.80 3.86
CA MET A 1 -8.18 10.84 3.65
C MET A 1 -7.21 11.01 4.79
N ILE A 2 -6.78 9.91 5.39
CA ILE A 2 -5.72 9.90 6.39
C ILE A 2 -4.39 9.80 5.63
N GLU A 3 -3.41 10.63 5.98
CA GLU A 3 -2.08 10.53 5.39
C GLU A 3 -1.34 9.34 5.99
N TRP A 4 -0.71 8.54 5.15
CA TRP A 4 0.11 7.41 5.60
C TRP A 4 1.14 7.84 6.66
N GLU A 5 1.73 9.02 6.51
CA GLU A 5 2.71 9.57 7.44
C GLU A 5 2.11 9.94 8.81
N SER A 6 0.80 10.16 8.88
CA SER A 6 0.07 10.37 10.15
C SER A 6 -0.34 9.07 10.83
N LEU A 7 -0.24 7.92 10.15
CA LEU A 7 -0.51 6.62 10.78
C LEU A 7 0.62 6.23 11.72
N ASP A 8 0.27 5.70 12.88
CA ASP A 8 1.22 5.07 13.78
C ASP A 8 2.00 3.95 13.09
N ARG A 9 3.22 3.71 13.55
CA ARG A 9 4.12 2.70 12.99
C ARG A 9 3.47 1.31 13.00
N ASP A 10 2.72 0.97 14.05
CA ASP A 10 1.99 -0.29 14.15
C ASP A 10 0.91 -0.44 13.08
N GLU A 11 0.14 0.62 12.81
CA GLU A 11 -0.88 0.62 11.76
C GLU A 11 -0.25 0.52 10.36
N GLN A 12 0.86 1.24 10.14
CA GLN A 12 1.64 1.13 8.90
C GLN A 12 2.17 -0.29 8.67
N ILE A 13 2.68 -0.94 9.73
CA ILE A 13 3.16 -2.33 9.67
C ILE A 13 2.01 -3.26 9.32
N LYS A 14 0.89 -3.16 10.05
CA LYS A 14 -0.28 -4.00 9.84
C LYS A 14 -0.83 -3.89 8.41
N LEU A 15 -0.91 -2.67 7.88
CA LEU A 15 -1.33 -2.43 6.50
C LEU A 15 -0.37 -3.02 5.47
N ARG A 16 0.95 -2.97 5.73
CA ARG A 16 1.96 -3.62 4.86
C ARG A 16 1.86 -5.14 4.92
N GLU A 17 1.62 -5.72 6.08
CA GLU A 17 1.43 -7.17 6.23
C GLU A 17 0.15 -7.64 5.52
N GLU A 18 -0.97 -6.96 5.74
CA GLU A 18 -2.23 -7.21 5.03
C GLU A 18 -2.05 -7.10 3.51
N PHE A 19 -1.34 -6.06 3.05
CA PHE A 19 -1.06 -5.89 1.63
C PHE A 19 -0.12 -6.98 1.09
N GLY A 20 0.85 -7.45 1.88
CA GLY A 20 1.71 -8.58 1.54
C GLY A 20 0.90 -9.86 1.32
N HIS A 21 -0.03 -10.17 2.22
CA HIS A 21 -0.97 -11.27 2.05
C HIS A 21 -1.89 -11.10 0.85
N HIS A 22 -2.38 -9.88 0.62
CA HIS A 22 -3.20 -9.58 -0.55
C HIS A 22 -2.41 -9.81 -1.85
N LEU A 23 -1.14 -9.41 -1.90
CA LEU A 23 -0.27 -9.65 -3.05
C LEU A 23 0.02 -11.13 -3.31
N ASP A 24 0.11 -11.95 -2.27
CA ASP A 24 0.31 -13.40 -2.40
C ASP A 24 -0.87 -14.06 -3.14
N THR A 25 -2.08 -13.52 -2.95
CA THR A 25 -3.28 -13.99 -3.66
C THR A 25 -3.41 -13.47 -5.10
N LEU A 26 -2.58 -12.49 -5.49
CA LEU A 26 -2.65 -11.83 -6.78
C LEU A 26 -1.61 -12.40 -7.75
N PRO A 27 -1.89 -12.37 -9.07
CA PRO A 27 -0.90 -12.79 -10.05
C PRO A 27 0.37 -11.94 -9.90
N PRO A 28 1.57 -12.54 -10.08
CA PRO A 28 2.84 -11.85 -9.92
C PRO A 28 2.87 -10.65 -10.87
N THR A 29 2.77 -9.44 -10.31
CA THR A 29 2.89 -8.21 -11.09
C THR A 29 4.35 -8.08 -11.50
N CYS A 30 4.62 -8.07 -12.80
CA CYS A 30 5.98 -8.08 -13.34
C CYS A 30 6.71 -6.72 -13.20
N SER A 31 6.18 -5.76 -12.44
CA SER A 31 6.78 -4.44 -12.28
C SER A 31 6.51 -3.85 -10.90
N LEU A 32 7.54 -3.22 -10.34
CA LEU A 32 7.49 -2.53 -9.04
C LEU A 32 6.46 -1.39 -9.06
N ASP A 33 6.39 -0.64 -10.16
CA ASP A 33 5.40 0.42 -10.38
C ASP A 33 3.96 -0.11 -10.24
N MET A 34 3.63 -1.23 -10.88
CA MET A 34 2.32 -1.87 -10.73
C MET A 34 2.01 -2.25 -9.27
N LYS A 35 3.01 -2.75 -8.53
CA LYS A 35 2.84 -3.08 -7.10
C LYS A 35 2.60 -1.82 -6.27
N ILE A 36 3.28 -0.72 -6.58
CA ILE A 36 3.09 0.59 -5.95
C ILE A 36 1.71 1.17 -6.26
N ALA A 37 1.29 1.16 -7.52
CA ALA A 37 -0.03 1.64 -7.94
C ALA A 37 -1.16 0.85 -7.25
N ARG A 38 -1.00 -0.48 -7.15
CA ARG A 38 -1.96 -1.35 -6.47
C ARG A 38 -1.99 -1.11 -4.96
N PHE A 39 -0.84 -0.83 -4.35
CA PHE A 39 -0.78 -0.44 -2.93
C PHE A 39 -1.48 0.90 -2.68
N LYS A 40 -1.20 1.90 -3.53
CA LYS A 40 -1.83 3.21 -3.47
C LYS A 40 -3.36 3.09 -3.60
N ASP A 41 -3.85 2.31 -4.55
CA ASP A 41 -5.29 2.12 -4.74
C ASP A 41 -5.95 1.38 -3.58
N TRP A 42 -5.32 0.29 -3.08
CA TRP A 42 -5.79 -0.46 -1.91
C TRP A 42 -5.85 0.40 -0.64
N LEU A 43 -4.85 1.26 -0.43
CA LEU A 43 -4.87 2.23 0.67
C LEU A 43 -5.96 3.28 0.47
N ARG A 44 -6.18 3.73 -0.77
CA ARG A 44 -7.21 4.71 -1.10
C ARG A 44 -8.62 4.18 -0.82
N GLU A 45 -8.87 2.89 -1.05
CA GLU A 45 -10.12 2.22 -0.66
C GLU A 45 -10.35 2.24 0.87
N LYS A 46 -9.27 2.15 1.65
CA LYS A 46 -9.30 2.32 3.11
C LYS A 46 -9.34 3.79 3.56
N GLY A 47 -9.37 4.74 2.62
CA GLY A 47 -9.37 6.16 2.90
C GLY A 47 -8.00 6.73 3.28
N ILE A 48 -6.92 6.02 2.94
CA ILE A 48 -5.53 6.37 3.26
C ILE A 48 -4.83 6.85 1.98
N SER A 49 -4.09 7.96 2.08
CA SER A 49 -3.28 8.51 0.99
C SER A 49 -1.80 8.33 1.29
N ILE A 50 -1.06 7.81 0.31
CA ILE A 50 0.40 7.73 0.37
C ILE A 50 1.01 8.40 -0.87
N VAL A 51 2.00 9.26 -0.64
CA VAL A 51 2.82 9.85 -1.69
C VAL A 51 4.14 9.09 -1.72
N LEU A 52 4.19 8.00 -2.50
CA LEU A 52 5.47 7.39 -2.84
C LEU A 52 6.05 8.21 -3.99
N GLU A 53 7.05 9.04 -3.69
CA GLU A 53 7.88 9.71 -4.68
C GLU A 53 8.67 8.63 -5.45
N GLU A 54 8.48 8.58 -6.76
CA GLU A 54 9.29 7.74 -7.64
C GLU A 54 10.61 8.46 -7.91
N GLY A 55 11.62 8.14 -7.08
CA GLY A 55 12.99 8.63 -7.21
C GLY A 55 13.89 7.60 -7.88
#